data_AF-A0A399EQR5-F1
#
_entry.id   AF-A0A399EQR5-F1
#
_cell.length_a   1.000
_cell.length_b   1.000
_cell.length_c   1.000
_cell.angle_alpha   90.00
_cell.angle_beta   90.00
_cell.angle_gamma   90.00
#
_symmetry.space_group_name_H-M   'P 1'
#
loop_
_entity.id
_entity.type
_entity.pdbx_description
1 polymer ?
#
loop_
_entity_poly.entity_id
_entity_poly.type
_entity_poly.pdbx_seq_one_letter_code
_entity_poly.pdbx_strand_id
1 'polypeptide(L)'
;MRVLYDPHGELARLKAEAEAFTWEGLEPEADAFVSYELLTSAEEVHKVLGGLERQDPSQVIYATLGLGLGTARLMAVHKRLFIESENRYFDLLYRALGRESPWSRAHKLAVGWKAGAFERRGIAALQLYWETFIEVQAVVCEEHLEVVQPTLQAIQEGGWLEARL
;
A
#
# COMPACT_ATOMS: atom_id res chain seq x y z
N MET A 1 17.96 0.08 -20.15
CA MET A 1 17.43 0.00 -21.54
C MET A 1 18.51 0.44 -22.53
N ARG A 2 18.68 -0.27 -23.66
CA ARG A 2 19.53 0.15 -24.79
C ARG A 2 18.63 0.63 -25.92
N VAL A 3 18.74 1.90 -26.30
CA VAL A 3 17.99 2.48 -27.43
C VAL A 3 18.57 1.95 -28.74
N LEU A 4 17.72 1.37 -29.59
CA LEU A 4 18.15 0.75 -30.87
C LEU A 4 17.93 1.66 -32.08
N TYR A 5 16.92 2.54 -32.02
CA TYR A 5 16.58 3.49 -33.07
C TYR A 5 15.95 4.73 -32.45
N ASP A 6 16.60 5.87 -32.61
CA ASP A 6 16.16 7.17 -32.07
C ASP A 6 16.71 8.31 -32.95
N PRO A 7 16.22 8.44 -34.20
CA PRO A 7 16.76 9.38 -35.18
C PRO A 7 16.56 10.86 -34.78
N HIS A 8 15.67 11.13 -33.83
CA HIS A 8 15.34 12.48 -33.37
C HIS A 8 15.78 12.75 -31.92
N GLY A 9 16.36 11.76 -31.23
CA GLY A 9 16.86 11.92 -29.87
C GLY A 9 15.79 11.97 -28.78
N GLU A 10 14.52 11.72 -29.11
CA GLU A 10 13.40 11.83 -28.16
C GLU A 10 13.46 10.75 -27.08
N LEU A 11 13.88 9.53 -27.42
CA LEU A 11 14.04 8.46 -26.43
C LEU A 11 15.24 8.73 -25.51
N ALA A 12 16.34 9.25 -26.06
CA ALA A 12 17.48 9.68 -25.27
C ALA A 12 17.10 10.82 -24.32
N ARG A 13 16.32 11.80 -24.77
CA ARG A 13 15.80 12.90 -23.95
C ARG A 13 14.89 12.39 -22.84
N LEU A 14 13.89 11.58 -23.16
CA LEU A 14 12.97 11.01 -22.18
C LEU A 14 13.71 10.17 -21.13
N LYS A 15 14.72 9.40 -21.55
CA LYS A 15 15.56 8.63 -20.64
C LYS A 15 16.34 9.55 -19.70
N ALA A 16 16.97 10.60 -20.23
CA ALA A 16 17.70 11.56 -19.41
C ALA A 16 16.78 12.28 -18.41
N GLU A 17 15.56 12.64 -18.82
CA GLU A 17 14.55 13.23 -17.94
C GLU A 17 14.12 12.26 -16.82
N ALA A 18 13.90 10.98 -17.16
CA ALA A 18 13.58 9.95 -16.18
C ALA A 18 14.74 9.68 -15.20
N GLU A 19 15.99 9.70 -15.67
CA GLU A 19 17.18 9.54 -14.84
C GLU A 19 17.45 10.77 -13.95
N ALA A 20 16.99 11.96 -14.37
CA ALA A 20 17.10 13.21 -13.62
C ALA A 20 15.90 13.47 -12.68
N PHE A 21 14.90 12.59 -12.66
CA PHE A 21 13.70 12.76 -11.84
C PHE A 21 14.05 12.88 -10.35
N THR A 22 13.44 13.86 -9.69
CA THR A 22 13.45 14.00 -8.23
C THR A 22 12.05 14.30 -7.74
N TRP A 23 11.81 14.07 -6.44
CA TRP A 23 10.54 14.38 -5.79
C TRP A 23 10.41 15.85 -5.38
N GLU A 24 11.42 16.67 -5.63
CA GLU A 24 11.44 18.08 -5.22
C GLU A 24 10.26 18.84 -5.86
N GLY A 25 9.45 19.47 -5.03
CA GLY A 25 8.29 20.25 -5.47
C GLY A 25 7.03 19.43 -5.71
N LEU A 26 7.05 18.12 -5.46
CA LEU A 26 5.89 17.22 -5.53
C LEU A 26 5.37 16.79 -4.16
N GLU A 27 5.93 17.33 -3.06
CA GLU A 27 5.55 16.92 -1.71
C GLU A 27 4.06 17.13 -1.42
N PRO A 28 3.44 18.28 -1.74
CA PRO A 28 2.01 18.49 -1.49
C PRO A 28 1.13 17.51 -2.28
N GLU A 29 1.46 17.24 -3.55
CA GLU A 29 0.74 16.30 -4.40
C GLU A 29 0.91 14.86 -3.95
N ALA A 30 2.11 14.50 -3.49
CA ALA A 30 2.39 13.18 -2.93
C ALA A 30 1.60 12.95 -1.65
N ASP A 31 1.56 13.94 -0.75
CA ASP A 31 0.83 13.87 0.51
C ASP A 31 -0.70 13.83 0.27
N ALA A 32 -1.21 14.63 -0.67
CA ALA A 32 -2.61 14.58 -1.10
C ALA A 32 -2.99 13.23 -1.72
N PHE A 33 -2.13 12.67 -2.57
CA PHE A 33 -2.29 11.33 -3.13
C PHE A 33 -2.34 10.26 -2.03
N VAL A 34 -1.41 10.31 -1.08
CA VAL A 34 -1.36 9.37 0.05
C VAL A 34 -2.62 9.42 0.89
N SER A 35 -3.08 10.62 1.22
CA SER A 35 -4.31 10.87 1.96
C SER A 35 -5.52 10.28 1.23
N TYR A 36 -5.63 10.52 -0.08
CA TYR A 36 -6.74 10.02 -0.91
C TYR A 36 -6.72 8.50 -1.08
N GLU A 37 -5.55 7.90 -1.34
CA GLU A 37 -5.45 6.44 -1.48
C GLU A 37 -5.74 5.71 -0.16
N LEU A 38 -5.43 6.33 0.99
CA LEU A 38 -5.82 5.76 2.28
C LEU A 38 -7.35 5.76 2.44
N LEU A 39 -8.00 6.88 2.10
CA LEU A 39 -9.46 6.99 2.07
C LEU A 39 -10.09 5.90 1.19
N THR A 40 -9.64 5.76 -0.06
CA THR A 40 -10.24 4.80 -1.00
C THR A 40 -9.98 3.35 -0.58
N SER A 41 -8.86 3.08 0.08
CA SER A 41 -8.52 1.76 0.62
C SER A 41 -9.50 1.29 1.71
N ALA A 42 -10.28 2.18 2.34
CA ALA A 42 -11.31 1.82 3.30
C ALA A 42 -12.38 0.88 2.73
N GLU A 43 -12.68 0.99 1.43
CA GLU A 43 -13.63 0.09 0.77
C GLU A 43 -13.15 -1.37 0.84
N GLU A 44 -11.87 -1.61 0.57
CA GLU A 44 -11.28 -2.93 0.62
C GLU A 44 -11.24 -3.48 2.05
N VAL A 45 -11.02 -2.62 3.05
CA VAL A 45 -11.12 -3.01 4.47
C VAL A 45 -12.51 -3.55 4.80
N HIS A 46 -13.57 -2.83 4.41
CA HIS A 46 -14.95 -3.28 4.66
C HIS A 46 -15.29 -4.57 3.91
N LYS A 47 -14.74 -4.78 2.71
CA LYS A 47 -14.86 -6.05 1.99
C LYS A 47 -14.15 -7.19 2.73
N VAL A 48 -12.95 -6.97 3.27
CA VAL A 48 -12.24 -7.98 4.07
C VAL A 48 -13.04 -8.32 5.33
N LEU A 49 -13.51 -7.31 6.09
CA LEU A 49 -14.32 -7.52 7.29
C LEU A 49 -15.58 -8.35 7.00
N GLY A 50 -16.37 -7.96 6.00
CA GLY A 50 -17.58 -8.69 5.64
C GLY A 50 -17.31 -10.09 5.08
N GLY A 51 -16.18 -10.29 4.39
CA GLY A 51 -15.77 -11.60 3.90
C GLY A 51 -15.34 -12.54 5.02
N LEU A 52 -14.62 -12.04 6.03
CA LEU A 52 -14.21 -12.80 7.21
C LEU A 52 -15.43 -13.25 8.02
N GLU A 53 -16.39 -12.35 8.27
CA GLU A 53 -17.62 -12.64 9.01
C GLU A 53 -18.44 -13.74 8.32
N ARG A 54 -18.56 -13.68 6.99
CA ARG A 54 -19.31 -14.65 6.19
C ARG A 54 -18.54 -15.93 5.83
N GLN A 55 -17.27 -16.02 6.22
CA GLN A 55 -16.37 -17.10 5.80
C GLN A 55 -16.36 -17.25 4.26
N ASP A 56 -16.24 -16.13 3.54
CA ASP A 56 -16.16 -16.07 2.07
C ASP A 56 -14.70 -15.87 1.62
N PRO A 57 -14.00 -16.95 1.21
CA PRO A 57 -12.60 -16.86 0.83
C PRO A 57 -12.38 -16.00 -0.41
N SER A 58 -13.33 -16.01 -1.36
CA SER A 58 -13.18 -15.31 -2.63
C SER A 58 -13.18 -13.80 -2.39
N GLN A 59 -14.12 -13.32 -1.59
CA GLN A 59 -14.20 -11.91 -1.23
C GLN A 59 -12.97 -11.46 -0.41
N VAL A 60 -12.56 -12.25 0.59
CA VAL A 60 -11.39 -11.91 1.42
C VAL A 60 -10.13 -11.83 0.58
N ILE A 61 -9.87 -12.82 -0.28
CA ILE A 61 -8.65 -12.85 -1.08
C ILE A 61 -8.63 -11.71 -2.11
N TYR A 62 -9.75 -11.43 -2.78
CA TYR A 62 -9.84 -10.33 -3.73
C TYR A 62 -9.52 -8.99 -3.06
N ALA A 63 -10.17 -8.70 -1.93
CA ALA A 63 -9.99 -7.45 -1.23
C ALA A 63 -8.60 -7.31 -0.59
N THR A 64 -8.06 -8.41 -0.06
CA THR A 64 -6.69 -8.45 0.46
C THR A 64 -5.64 -8.14 -0.61
N LEU A 65 -5.83 -8.65 -1.84
CA LEU A 65 -4.94 -8.34 -2.97
C LEU A 65 -5.01 -6.86 -3.35
N GLY A 66 -6.23 -6.31 -3.45
CA GLY A 66 -6.43 -4.88 -3.72
C GLY A 66 -5.76 -3.99 -2.68
N LEU A 67 -5.99 -4.28 -1.40
CA LEU A 67 -5.42 -3.54 -0.28
C LEU A 67 -3.89 -3.66 -0.22
N GLY A 68 -3.34 -4.86 -0.45
CA GLY A 68 -1.90 -5.07 -0.49
C GLY A 68 -1.20 -4.25 -1.58
N LEU A 69 -1.70 -4.29 -2.81
CA LEU A 69 -1.12 -3.53 -3.92
C LEU A 69 -1.33 -2.01 -3.75
N GLY A 70 -2.52 -1.60 -3.32
CA GLY A 70 -2.85 -0.19 -3.10
C GLY A 70 -1.97 0.45 -2.02
N THR A 71 -1.87 -0.18 -0.85
CA THR A 71 -1.03 0.33 0.24
C THR A 71 0.46 0.30 -0.10
N ALA A 72 0.93 -0.66 -0.89
CA ALA A 72 2.31 -0.65 -1.38
C ALA A 72 2.61 0.58 -2.25
N ARG A 73 1.69 0.91 -3.17
CA ARG A 73 1.77 2.10 -4.02
C ARG A 73 1.75 3.38 -3.19
N LEU A 74 0.78 3.50 -2.29
CA LEU A 74 0.66 4.60 -1.34
C LEU A 74 1.98 4.79 -0.58
N MET A 75 2.53 3.73 0.01
CA MET A 75 3.76 3.83 0.80
C MET A 75 4.99 4.15 -0.05
N ALA A 76 5.07 3.68 -1.30
CA ALA A 76 6.15 4.05 -2.20
C ALA A 76 6.14 5.56 -2.51
N VAL A 77 4.96 6.16 -2.70
CA VAL A 77 4.81 7.61 -2.88
C VAL A 77 5.12 8.36 -1.59
N HIS A 78 4.57 7.92 -0.45
CA HIS A 78 4.85 8.52 0.86
C HIS A 78 6.35 8.54 1.19
N LYS A 79 7.07 7.44 0.91
CA LYS A 79 8.53 7.36 1.10
C LYS A 79 9.33 7.93 -0.07
N ARG A 80 8.68 8.55 -1.07
CA ARG A 80 9.32 9.22 -2.21
C ARG A 80 10.32 8.29 -2.91
N LEU A 81 9.91 7.05 -3.15
CA LEU A 81 10.76 6.03 -3.74
C LEU A 81 10.79 6.17 -5.26
N PHE A 82 11.99 6.17 -5.83
CA PHE A 82 12.18 6.00 -7.26
C PHE A 82 12.28 4.51 -7.59
N ILE A 83 11.31 3.99 -8.33
CA ILE A 83 11.22 2.58 -8.69
C ILE A 83 11.85 2.36 -10.06
N GLU A 84 13.09 1.91 -10.08
CA GLU A 84 13.83 1.64 -11.32
C GLU A 84 13.33 0.39 -12.07
N SER A 85 12.69 -0.53 -11.34
CA SER A 85 12.20 -1.81 -11.87
C SER A 85 11.15 -2.41 -10.96
N GLU A 86 10.08 -2.93 -11.57
CA GLU A 86 9.02 -3.69 -10.88
C GLU A 86 9.57 -4.91 -10.12
N ASN A 87 10.62 -5.55 -10.65
CA ASN A 87 11.28 -6.70 -10.01
C ASN A 87 11.93 -6.36 -8.66
N ARG A 88 12.22 -5.07 -8.42
CA ARG A 88 12.82 -4.58 -7.18
C ARG A 88 11.83 -3.84 -6.29
N TYR A 89 10.59 -3.66 -6.74
CA TYR A 89 9.60 -2.79 -6.12
C TYR A 89 9.42 -3.05 -4.63
N PHE A 90 9.03 -4.27 -4.26
CA PHE A 90 8.83 -4.64 -2.87
C PHE A 90 10.13 -4.62 -2.07
N ASP A 91 11.26 -5.00 -2.67
CA ASP A 91 12.55 -4.97 -1.98
C ASP A 91 12.98 -3.54 -1.60
N LEU A 92 12.78 -2.58 -2.50
CA LEU A 92 13.01 -1.15 -2.25
C LEU A 92 12.06 -0.64 -1.15
N LEU A 93 10.78 -0.97 -1.26
CA LEU A 93 9.76 -0.57 -0.30
C LEU A 93 10.07 -1.07 1.12
N TYR A 94 10.37 -2.36 1.28
CA TYR A 94 10.70 -2.92 2.58
C TYR A 94 12.02 -2.41 3.15
N ARG A 95 13.00 -2.03 2.31
CA ARG A 95 14.21 -1.37 2.80
C ARG A 95 13.87 0.01 3.38
N ALA A 96 13.03 0.78 2.69
CA ALA A 96 12.62 2.12 3.13
C ALA A 96 11.78 2.10 4.42
N LEU A 97 10.92 1.09 4.57
CA LEU A 97 10.04 0.94 5.74
C LEU A 97 10.66 0.12 6.89
N GLY A 98 11.84 -0.43 6.68
CA GLY A 98 12.40 -1.47 7.54
C GLY A 98 11.81 -2.84 7.23
N ARG A 99 12.66 -3.81 6.91
CA ARG A 99 12.24 -5.13 6.39
C ARG A 99 11.38 -5.92 7.36
N GLU A 100 11.57 -5.67 8.66
CA GLU A 100 10.86 -6.32 9.75
C GLU A 100 10.00 -5.32 10.53
N SER A 101 9.58 -4.21 9.93
CA SER A 101 8.57 -3.34 10.54
C SER A 101 7.22 -4.07 10.63
N PRO A 102 6.32 -3.64 11.54
CA PRO A 102 4.95 -4.14 11.59
C PRO A 102 4.26 -4.07 10.23
N TRP A 103 4.35 -2.93 9.54
CA TRP A 103 3.84 -2.74 8.19
C TRP A 103 4.40 -3.79 7.22
N SER A 104 5.73 -3.96 7.16
CA SER A 104 6.35 -4.92 6.26
C SER A 104 5.87 -6.33 6.55
N ARG A 105 5.81 -6.76 7.82
CA ARG A 105 5.32 -8.11 8.16
C ARG A 105 3.87 -8.33 7.74
N ALA A 106 2.99 -7.37 8.02
CA ALA A 106 1.58 -7.43 7.64
C ALA A 106 1.42 -7.52 6.12
N HIS A 107 2.12 -6.65 5.38
CA HIS A 107 2.09 -6.65 3.91
C HIS A 107 2.54 -8.00 3.33
N LYS A 108 3.69 -8.54 3.78
CA LYS A 108 4.22 -9.83 3.30
C LYS A 108 3.21 -10.97 3.49
N LEU A 109 2.47 -10.98 4.60
CA LEU A 109 1.44 -11.97 4.88
C LEU A 109 0.19 -11.77 4.02
N ALA A 110 -0.30 -10.53 3.90
CA ALA A 110 -1.46 -10.17 3.08
C ALA A 110 -1.27 -10.59 1.61
N VAL A 111 -0.12 -10.27 1.01
CA VAL A 111 0.19 -10.62 -0.39
C VAL A 111 0.58 -12.09 -0.60
N GLY A 112 0.66 -12.89 0.47
CA GLY A 112 0.85 -14.34 0.38
C GLY A 112 2.29 -14.79 0.17
N TRP A 113 3.30 -14.05 0.67
CA TRP A 113 4.70 -14.49 0.60
C TRP A 113 4.93 -15.82 1.35
N LYS A 114 4.09 -16.13 2.34
CA LYS A 114 3.95 -17.46 2.89
C LYS A 114 2.55 -17.99 2.58
N ALA A 115 2.47 -19.27 2.22
CA ALA A 115 1.19 -19.95 2.11
C ALA A 115 0.45 -19.89 3.46
N GLY A 116 -0.86 -19.66 3.40
CA GLY A 116 -1.72 -19.54 4.58
C GLY A 116 -3.19 -19.52 4.20
N ALA A 117 -4.04 -19.80 5.17
CA ALA A 117 -5.49 -19.74 5.01
C ALA A 117 -5.95 -18.30 4.71
N PHE A 118 -7.11 -18.15 4.06
CA PHE A 118 -7.60 -16.86 3.61
C PHE A 118 -7.85 -15.90 4.78
N GLU A 119 -8.28 -16.44 5.93
CA GLU A 119 -8.54 -15.70 7.16
C GLU A 119 -7.28 -15.01 7.65
N ARG A 120 -6.16 -15.73 7.68
CA ARG A 120 -4.87 -15.17 8.10
C ARG A 120 -4.40 -14.05 7.18
N ARG A 121 -4.65 -14.18 5.87
CA ARG A 121 -4.34 -13.14 4.90
C ARG A 121 -5.24 -11.93 5.07
N GLY A 122 -6.53 -12.13 5.30
CA GLY A 122 -7.50 -11.07 5.61
C GLY A 122 -7.13 -10.30 6.87
N ILE A 123 -6.83 -11.00 7.97
CA ILE A 123 -6.38 -10.38 9.23
C ILE A 123 -5.09 -9.57 9.00
N ALA A 124 -4.13 -10.11 8.26
CA ALA A 124 -2.92 -9.38 7.90
C ALA A 124 -3.21 -8.14 7.04
N ALA A 125 -4.23 -8.16 6.19
CA ALA A 125 -4.68 -7.02 5.40
C ALA A 125 -5.28 -5.91 6.29
N LEU A 126 -6.08 -6.28 7.31
CA LEU A 126 -6.60 -5.32 8.28
C LEU A 126 -5.48 -4.68 9.10
N GLN A 127 -4.52 -5.48 9.58
CA GLN A 127 -3.32 -4.97 10.24
C GLN A 127 -2.54 -4.04 9.29
N LEU A 128 -2.41 -4.40 8.02
CA LEU A 128 -1.70 -3.60 7.03
C LEU A 128 -2.31 -2.21 6.87
N TYR A 129 -3.63 -2.09 6.79
CA TYR A 129 -4.31 -0.79 6.73
C TYR A 129 -4.05 0.04 7.99
N TRP A 130 -4.12 -0.58 9.17
CA TRP A 130 -3.84 0.07 10.45
C TRP A 130 -2.41 0.62 10.51
N GLU A 131 -1.41 -0.21 10.19
CA GLU A 131 -0.01 0.22 10.15
C GLU A 131 0.24 1.28 9.06
N THR A 132 -0.49 1.22 7.95
CA THR A 132 -0.42 2.25 6.90
C THR A 132 -0.87 3.59 7.45
N PHE A 133 -2.01 3.64 8.16
CA PHE A 133 -2.47 4.86 8.82
C PHE A 133 -1.43 5.39 9.82
N ILE A 134 -0.86 4.56 10.68
CA ILE A 134 0.18 4.99 11.64
C ILE A 134 1.35 5.68 10.94
N GLU A 135 1.82 5.09 9.83
CA GLU A 135 2.95 5.64 9.07
C GLU A 135 2.63 6.99 8.41
N VAL A 136 1.38 7.21 7.96
CA VAL A 136 1.01 8.38 7.15
C VAL A 136 0.11 9.39 7.86
N GLN A 137 -0.29 9.16 9.10
CA GLN A 137 -1.28 9.99 9.83
C GLN A 137 -0.97 11.50 9.79
N ALA A 138 0.31 11.88 9.76
CA ALA A 138 0.74 13.28 9.75
C ALA A 138 0.40 14.02 8.45
N VAL A 139 0.11 13.30 7.36
CA VAL A 139 -0.21 13.86 6.04
C VAL A 139 -1.65 13.59 5.60
N VAL A 140 -2.45 12.94 6.45
CA VAL A 140 -3.88 12.70 6.16
C VAL A 140 -4.66 13.98 6.36
N CYS A 141 -5.42 14.37 5.34
CA CYS A 141 -6.30 15.54 5.37
C CYS A 141 -7.51 15.27 6.27
N GLU A 142 -8.01 16.31 6.93
CA GLU A 142 -9.08 16.20 7.92
C GLU A 142 -10.37 15.62 7.32
N GLU A 143 -10.71 15.99 6.09
CA GLU A 143 -11.90 15.52 5.38
C GLU A 143 -11.86 14.01 5.13
N HIS A 144 -10.67 13.44 4.92
CA HIS A 144 -10.53 12.00 4.71
C HIS A 144 -10.61 11.21 6.02
N LEU A 145 -10.31 11.84 7.17
CA LEU A 145 -10.44 11.20 8.48
C LEU A 145 -11.88 10.82 8.81
N GLU A 146 -12.87 11.52 8.25
CA GLU A 146 -14.30 11.19 8.42
C GLU A 146 -14.65 9.77 7.97
N VAL A 147 -13.88 9.19 7.05
CA VAL A 147 -14.04 7.79 6.59
C VAL A 147 -12.98 6.88 7.19
N VAL A 148 -11.72 7.35 7.27
CA VAL A 148 -10.61 6.54 7.78
C VAL A 148 -10.81 6.17 9.25
N GLN A 149 -11.27 7.10 10.11
CA GLN A 149 -11.43 6.83 11.54
C GLN A 149 -12.52 5.78 11.83
N PRO A 150 -13.75 5.87 11.27
CA PRO A 150 -14.73 4.80 11.41
C PRO A 150 -14.24 3.45 10.89
N THR A 151 -13.44 3.46 9.82
CA THR A 151 -12.85 2.23 9.27
C THR A 151 -11.87 1.59 10.27
N LEU A 152 -11.00 2.38 10.90
CA LEU A 152 -10.09 1.89 11.95
C LEU A 152 -10.87 1.37 13.16
N GLN A 153 -11.94 2.07 13.56
CA GLN A 153 -12.82 1.62 14.63
C GLN A 153 -13.46 0.26 14.30
N ALA A 154 -13.95 0.07 13.07
CA ALA A 154 -14.54 -1.20 12.64
C ALA A 154 -13.54 -2.37 12.68
N ILE A 155 -12.26 -2.10 12.33
CA ILE A 155 -11.19 -3.10 12.49
C ILE A 155 -11.02 -3.48 13.96
N GLN A 156 -11.00 -2.49 14.85
CA GLN A 156 -10.79 -2.68 16.28
C GLN A 156 -11.95 -3.43 16.93
N GLU A 157 -13.20 -3.06 16.61
CA GLU A 157 -14.42 -3.72 17.09
C GLU A 157 -14.54 -5.18 16.63
N GLY A 158 -14.01 -5.49 15.45
CA GLY A 158 -13.95 -6.87 14.94
C GLY A 158 -12.98 -7.79 15.72
N GLY A 159 -12.12 -7.25 16.58
CA GLY A 159 -11.17 -8.02 17.39
C GLY A 159 -10.02 -8.68 16.60
N TRP A 160 -9.88 -8.35 15.32
CA TRP A 160 -8.94 -9.03 14.42
C TRP A 160 -7.48 -8.65 14.64
N LEU A 161 -7.20 -7.47 15.19
CA LEU A 161 -5.82 -7.02 15.48
C LEU A 161 -5.16 -7.80 16.63
N GLU A 162 -5.96 -8.41 17.50
CA GLU A 162 -5.48 -9.24 18.61
C GLU A 162 -5.33 -10.72 18.22
N ALA A 163 -5.88 -11.11 17.07
CA ALA A 163 -5.76 -12.46 16.53
C ALA A 163 -4.31 -12.69 16.11
N ARG A 164 -3.59 -13.57 16.82
CA ARG A 164 -2.18 -13.88 16.53
C ARG A 164 -2.02 -14.35 15.08
N LEU A 165 -1.28 -13.56 14.29
CA LEU A 165 -0.78 -13.93 12.96
C LEU A 165 0.32 -14.98 13.03
#